data_AF-A0A3P8WZS3-F1
#
_entry.id   AF-A0A3P8WZS3-F1
#
_cell.length_a   1.000
_cell.length_b   1.000
_cell.length_c   1.000
_cell.angle_alpha   90.00
_cell.angle_beta   90.00
_cell.angle_gamma   90.00
#
_symmetry.space_group_name_H-M   'P 1'
#
loop_
_entity.id
_entity.type
_entity.pdbx_description
1 polymer ?
#
loop_
_entity_poly.entity_id
_entity_poly.type
_entity_poly.pdbx_seq_one_letter_code
_entity_poly.pdbx_strand_id
1 'polypeptide(L)'
;AMGKLILLSLKFAILFFTVEAVFEDQVGKFDWRQQYVGKVRFSHFDTHVQSSKKVLLATENNVFAAVNTRTGELGKSFIVFSFMFSH
;
A
#
# COMPACT_ATOMS: atom_id res chain seq x y z
N ALA A 1 4.96 12.07 -49.87
CA ALA A 1 5.21 10.88 -49.02
C ALA A 1 5.87 11.26 -47.70
N MET A 2 7.00 11.99 -47.72
CA MET A 2 7.78 12.36 -46.53
C MET A 2 7.02 13.15 -45.44
N GLY A 3 6.21 14.16 -45.82
CA GLY A 3 5.43 14.92 -44.83
C GLY A 3 4.40 14.09 -44.06
N LYS A 4 3.84 13.04 -44.69
CA LYS A 4 2.92 12.11 -44.02
C LYS A 4 3.66 11.22 -43.01
N LEU A 5 4.89 10.82 -43.32
CA LEU A 5 5.74 10.04 -42.40
C LEU A 5 6.13 10.87 -41.18
N ILE A 6 6.50 12.14 -41.37
CA ILE A 6 6.83 13.07 -40.28
C ILE A 6 5.61 13.31 -39.38
N LEU A 7 4.43 13.49 -39.97
CA LEU A 7 3.20 13.66 -39.20
C LEU A 7 2.84 12.38 -38.41
N LEU A 8 3.07 11.20 -39.00
CA LEU A 8 2.82 9.92 -38.34
C LEU A 8 3.76 9.72 -37.15
N SER A 9 5.05 10.02 -37.30
CA SER A 9 6.03 9.90 -36.21
C SER A 9 5.78 10.89 -35.07
N LEU A 10 5.34 12.12 -35.37
CA LEU A 10 4.91 13.08 -34.35
C LEU A 10 3.71 12.56 -33.54
N LYS A 11 2.70 11.96 -34.21
CA LYS A 11 1.56 11.36 -33.50
C LYS A 11 1.98 10.22 -32.59
N PHE A 12 2.88 9.35 -33.06
CA PHE A 12 3.42 8.26 -32.25
C PHE A 12 4.21 8.76 -31.04
N ALA A 13 5.03 9.79 -31.19
CA ALA A 13 5.77 10.39 -30.08
C ALA A 13 4.80 10.94 -29.02
N ILE A 14 3.77 11.69 -29.43
CA ILE A 14 2.77 12.25 -28.51
C ILE A 14 2.04 11.14 -27.75
N LEU A 15 1.60 10.09 -28.45
CA LEU A 15 0.95 8.94 -27.80
C LEU A 15 1.88 8.26 -26.79
N PHE A 16 3.14 8.05 -27.13
CA PHE A 16 4.11 7.42 -26.22
C PHE A 16 4.32 8.22 -24.94
N PHE A 17 4.49 9.55 -25.03
CA PHE A 17 4.64 10.42 -23.85
C PHE A 17 3.36 10.53 -23.00
N THR A 18 2.17 10.38 -23.61
CA THR A 18 0.90 10.47 -22.88
C THR A 18 0.59 9.20 -22.08
N VAL A 19 1.13 8.05 -22.47
CA VAL A 19 0.86 6.76 -21.79
C VAL A 19 1.37 6.76 -20.34
N GLU A 20 2.54 7.35 -20.05
CA GLU A 20 3.03 7.43 -18.66
C GLU A 20 2.26 8.47 -17.81
N ALA A 21 1.85 9.59 -18.41
CA ALA A 21 1.08 10.63 -17.71
C ALA A 21 -0.27 10.11 -17.21
N VAL A 22 -0.90 9.18 -17.94
CA VAL A 22 -2.15 8.53 -17.49
C VAL A 22 -1.95 7.72 -16.22
N PHE A 23 -0.76 7.19 -15.94
CA PHE A 23 -0.53 6.47 -14.69
C PHE A 23 -0.25 7.42 -13.54
N GLU A 24 0.61 8.43 -13.72
CA GLU A 24 0.96 9.40 -12.66
C GLU A 24 -0.27 10.20 -12.21
N ASP A 25 -1.06 10.73 -13.15
CA ASP A 25 -2.23 11.55 -12.83
C ASP A 25 -3.38 10.77 -12.18
N GLN A 26 -3.33 9.43 -12.20
CA GLN A 26 -4.42 8.58 -11.72
C GLN A 26 -4.08 7.82 -10.44
N VAL A 27 -2.82 7.86 -9.95
CA VAL A 27 -2.46 7.29 -8.66
C VAL A 27 -3.30 7.92 -7.55
N GLY A 28 -3.93 7.11 -6.70
CA GLY A 28 -4.71 7.56 -5.56
C GLY A 28 -6.13 8.05 -5.86
N LYS A 29 -6.47 8.40 -7.11
CA LYS A 29 -7.82 8.91 -7.47
C LYS A 29 -8.89 7.82 -7.50
N PHE A 30 -8.50 6.62 -7.93
CA PHE A 30 -9.39 5.45 -8.03
C PHE A 30 -8.91 4.27 -7.18
N ASP A 31 -7.96 4.50 -6.27
CA ASP A 31 -7.48 3.47 -5.35
C ASP A 31 -8.51 3.26 -4.22
N TRP A 32 -9.19 2.11 -4.27
CA TRP A 32 -10.27 1.72 -3.35
C TRP A 32 -9.85 0.59 -2.40
N ARG A 33 -8.56 0.22 -2.43
CA ARG A 33 -8.03 -0.93 -1.72
C ARG A 33 -7.98 -0.68 -0.22
N GLN A 34 -8.90 -1.31 0.51
CA GLN A 34 -8.87 -1.37 1.97
C GLN A 34 -8.10 -2.61 2.43
N GLN A 35 -7.23 -2.44 3.44
CA GLN A 35 -6.45 -3.53 4.01
C GLN A 35 -6.97 -3.90 5.40
N TYR A 36 -7.09 -5.20 5.65
CA TYR A 36 -7.52 -5.75 6.94
C TYR A 36 -6.54 -6.84 7.38
N VAL A 37 -6.35 -6.95 8.70
CA VAL A 37 -5.40 -7.90 9.30
C VAL A 37 -6.09 -9.10 9.95
N GLY A 38 -7.42 -9.11 10.01
CA GLY A 38 -8.21 -10.18 10.63
C GLY A 38 -8.43 -9.97 12.13
N LYS A 39 -8.93 -11.02 12.80
CA LYS A 39 -9.28 -11.00 14.22
C LYS A 39 -8.02 -10.98 15.10
N VAL A 40 -7.97 -10.06 16.04
CA VAL A 40 -6.83 -9.88 16.97
C VAL A 40 -6.81 -11.03 17.98
N ARG A 41 -5.63 -11.65 18.15
CA ARG A 41 -5.31 -12.61 19.23
C ARG A 41 -4.55 -11.94 20.36
N PHE A 42 -3.55 -11.13 20.02
CA PHE A 42 -2.71 -10.41 20.99
C PHE A 42 -2.54 -8.96 20.57
N SER A 43 -2.47 -8.07 21.56
CA SER A 43 -2.21 -6.64 21.38
C SER A 43 -1.17 -6.15 22.38
N HIS A 44 -0.22 -5.35 21.93
CA HIS A 44 0.79 -4.73 22.77
C HIS A 44 0.89 -3.24 22.46
N PHE A 45 0.68 -2.40 23.48
CA PHE A 45 0.89 -0.96 23.38
C PHE A 45 2.35 -0.66 23.68
N ASP A 46 3.06 -0.05 22.74
CA ASP A 46 4.42 0.39 22.96
C ASP A 46 4.39 1.66 23.84
N THR A 47 4.52 1.46 25.14
CA THR A 47 4.50 2.53 26.16
C THR A 47 5.87 3.15 26.41
N HIS A 48 6.95 2.59 25.83
CA HIS A 48 8.31 3.05 26.09
C HIS A 48 8.67 4.32 25.33
N VAL A 49 8.02 4.57 24.19
CA VAL A 49 8.17 5.82 23.45
C VAL A 49 6.99 6.72 23.80
N GLN A 50 7.25 7.79 24.54
CA GLN A 50 6.26 8.75 25.07
C GLN A 50 5.37 9.42 23.99
N SER A 51 5.66 9.18 22.70
CA SER A 51 4.93 9.65 21.52
C SER A 51 4.47 8.51 20.58
N SER A 52 4.68 7.23 20.92
CA SER A 52 4.23 6.12 20.08
C SER A 52 2.72 6.05 20.10
N LYS A 53 2.12 6.39 18.96
CA LYS A 53 0.68 6.28 18.70
C LYS A 53 0.37 4.93 18.04
N LYS A 54 1.11 3.87 18.36
CA LYS A 54 1.01 2.57 17.68
C LYS A 54 0.71 1.45 18.67
N VAL A 55 -0.18 0.56 18.24
CA VAL A 55 -0.43 -0.74 18.89
C VAL A 55 0.06 -1.84 17.96
N LEU A 56 0.82 -2.78 18.51
CA LEU A 56 1.26 -3.98 17.80
C LEU A 56 0.20 -5.05 17.98
N LEU A 57 -0.21 -5.69 16.89
CA LEU A 57 -1.26 -6.70 16.86
C LEU A 57 -0.71 -7.99 16.28
N ALA A 58 -1.05 -9.11 16.89
CA ALA A 58 -0.96 -10.44 16.28
C ALA A 58 -2.38 -10.99 16.09
N THR A 59 -2.65 -11.57 14.93
CA THR A 59 -4.01 -11.96 14.51
C THR A 59 -4.14 -13.45 14.22
N GLU A 60 -5.38 -13.94 14.14
CA GLU A 60 -5.69 -15.33 13.79
C GLU A 60 -5.25 -15.70 12.36
N ASN A 61 -5.15 -14.70 11.47
CA ASN A 61 -4.70 -14.88 10.08
C ASN A 61 -3.17 -14.93 9.96
N ASN A 62 -2.47 -15.17 11.07
CA ASN A 62 -1.02 -15.10 11.19
C ASN A 62 -0.43 -13.77 10.69
N VAL A 63 -1.15 -12.65 10.88
CA VAL A 63 -0.61 -11.32 10.53
C VAL A 63 -0.10 -10.64 11.80
N PHE A 64 1.13 -10.14 11.75
CA PHE A 64 1.68 -9.19 12.70
C PHE A 64 1.62 -7.78 12.11
N ALA A 65 0.99 -6.83 12.81
CA ALA A 65 0.77 -5.48 12.27
C ALA A 65 0.93 -4.39 13.32
N ALA A 66 1.41 -3.22 12.89
CA ALA A 66 1.38 -2.01 13.69
C ALA A 66 0.21 -1.12 13.23
N VAL A 67 -0.69 -0.76 14.14
CA VAL A 67 -1.87 0.08 13.86
C VAL A 67 -1.75 1.40 14.60
N ASN A 68 -2.08 2.51 13.95
CA ASN A 68 -2.17 3.81 14.60
C ASN A 68 -3.40 3.85 15.52
N THR A 69 -3.20 4.16 16.80
CA THR A 69 -4.25 4.15 17.82
C THR A 69 -5.27 5.29 17.67
N ARG A 70 -4.96 6.33 16.89
CA ARG A 70 -5.87 7.47 16.64
C ARG A 70 -6.64 7.34 15.33
N THR A 71 -5.98 6.88 14.27
CA THR A 71 -6.57 6.85 12.91
C THR A 71 -7.02 5.45 12.50
N GLY A 72 -6.56 4.39 13.17
CA GLY A 72 -6.79 3.01 12.74
C GLY A 72 -5.98 2.61 11.50
N GLU A 73 -5.15 3.51 10.96
CA GLU A 73 -4.33 3.24 9.79
C GLU A 73 -3.32 2.14 10.07
N LEU A 74 -3.19 1.22 9.11
CA LEU A 74 -2.17 0.20 9.12
C LEU A 74 -0.83 0.82 8.73
N GLY A 75 0.16 0.66 9.61
CA GLY A 75 1.55 0.87 9.28
C GLY A 75 2.11 -0.36 8.54
N LYS A 76 3.23 -0.89 9.01
CA LYS A 76 3.79 -2.14 8.47
C LYS A 76 3.00 -3.34 8.97
N SER A 77 2.69 -4.26 8.06
CA SER A 77 2.11 -5.58 8.36
C SER A 77 2.96 -6.67 7.71
N PHE A 78 3.11 -7.79 8.41
CA PHE A 78 3.88 -8.95 7.99
C PHE A 78 2.99 -10.20 8.13
N ILE A 79 2.90 -11.00 7.07
CA ILE A 79 2.33 -12.35 7.15
C ILE A 79 3.40 -13.25 7.74
N VAL A 80 3.05 -13.92 8.82
CA VAL A 80 3.90 -14.80 9.58
C VAL A 80 3.51 -16.24 9.22
N PHE A 81 4.49 -17.10 8.98
CA PHE A 81 4.22 -18.53 8.84
C PHE A 81 3.95 -19.14 10.21
N SER A 82 2.98 -20.07 10.31
CA SER A 82 2.38 -20.56 11.59
C SER A 82 3.35 -21.03 12.68
N PHE A 83 4.63 -21.22 12.39
CA PHE A 83 5.65 -21.61 13.37
C PHE A 83 5.92 -20.56 14.47
N MET A 84 5.54 -19.29 14.29
CA MET A 84 5.91 -18.22 15.25
C MET A 84 4.92 -18.05 16.42
N PHE A 85 3.72 -18.63 16.35
CA PHE A 85 2.68 -18.49 17.39
C PHE A 85 2.37 -19.81 18.14
N SER A 86 3.22 -20.82 17.96
CA SER A 86 3.09 -22.09 18.68
C SER A 86 3.73 -21.96 20.06
N HIS A 87 2.99 -21.44 21.04
CA HIS A 87 3.28 -21.67 22.45
C HIS A 87 2.03 -21.58 23.33
#